data_AF-A0A2D8LQB6-F1
#
_entry.id   AF-A0A2D8LQB6-F1
#
_cell.length_a   1.000
_cell.length_b   1.000
_cell.length_c   1.000
_cell.angle_alpha   90.00
_cell.angle_beta   90.00
_cell.angle_gamma   90.00
#
_symmetry.space_group_name_H-M   'P 1'
#
loop_
_entity.id
_entity.type
_entity.pdbx_description
1 polymer ?
#
loop_
_entity_poly.entity_id
_entity_poly.type
_entity_poly.pdbx_seq_one_letter_code
_entity_poly.pdbx_strand_id
1 'polypeptide(L)'
;MNLMLTATCDDTDAFYEAYLAVKPEFADWCDVSRCVFGKIDDNNLVELFFDVDPPKLQAWLSQPSTQQMFEQHNLVPTRYTFEPLSLG
;
A
#
# COMPACT_ATOMS: atom_id res chain seq x y z
N MET A 1 -2.70 13.30 -3.34
CA MET A 1 -1.38 13.35 -2.65
C MET A 1 -0.58 12.11 -3.01
N ASN A 2 0.74 12.05 -2.78
CA ASN A 2 1.47 10.78 -2.91
C ASN A 2 1.75 10.18 -1.54
N LEU A 3 1.67 8.86 -1.44
CA LEU A 3 1.80 8.10 -0.21
C LEU A 3 2.86 7.01 -0.40
N MET A 4 3.85 6.98 0.48
CA MET A 4 4.77 5.86 0.62
C MET A 4 4.38 5.08 1.88
N LEU A 5 4.39 3.75 1.77
CA LEU A 5 4.19 2.85 2.88
C LEU A 5 5.41 1.94 2.98
N THR A 6 5.97 1.81 4.18
CA THR A 6 6.94 0.77 4.49
C THR A 6 6.31 -0.18 5.50
N ALA A 7 6.41 -1.48 5.30
CA ALA A 7 5.81 -2.43 6.23
C ALA A 7 6.72 -3.62 6.50
N THR A 8 6.54 -4.17 7.69
CA THR A 8 7.01 -5.51 8.05
C THR A 8 5.85 -6.50 7.96
N CYS A 9 6.10 -7.74 7.56
CA CYS A 9 5.11 -8.83 7.50
C CYS A 9 5.78 -10.20 7.69
N ASP A 10 4.97 -11.25 7.84
CA ASP A 10 5.48 -12.63 8.02
C ASP A 10 6.15 -13.20 6.77
N ASP A 11 5.62 -12.87 5.59
CA ASP A 11 6.10 -13.33 4.28
C ASP A 11 5.67 -12.34 3.21
N THR A 12 6.65 -11.69 2.59
CA THR A 12 6.42 -10.64 1.58
C THR A 12 5.86 -11.19 0.27
N ASP A 13 6.21 -12.43 -0.09
CA ASP A 13 5.72 -13.05 -1.32
C ASP A 13 4.25 -13.46 -1.14
N ALA A 14 3.89 -14.01 0.02
CA ALA A 14 2.51 -14.30 0.37
C ALA A 14 1.66 -13.02 0.45
N PHE A 15 2.19 -11.94 1.02
CA PHE A 15 1.51 -10.65 1.06
C PHE A 15 1.34 -10.05 -0.34
N TYR A 16 2.32 -10.22 -1.23
CA TYR A 16 2.22 -9.73 -2.61
C TYR A 16 1.06 -10.38 -3.38
N GLU A 17 0.80 -11.67 -3.18
CA GLU A 17 -0.35 -12.34 -3.79
C GLU A 17 -1.68 -11.75 -3.27
N ALA A 18 -1.79 -11.50 -1.96
CA ALA A 18 -2.95 -10.83 -1.38
C ALA A 18 -3.10 -9.38 -1.90
N TYR A 19 -1.99 -8.65 -2.04
CA TYR A 19 -1.94 -7.33 -2.65
C TYR A 19 -2.48 -7.34 -4.08
N LEU A 20 -2.08 -8.30 -4.91
CA LEU A 20 -2.57 -8.42 -6.28
C LEU A 20 -4.08 -8.67 -6.35
N ALA A 21 -4.63 -9.43 -5.39
CA ALA A 21 -6.07 -9.69 -5.32
C ALA A 21 -6.88 -8.42 -5.04
N VAL A 22 -6.36 -7.51 -4.19
CA VAL A 22 -7.05 -6.26 -3.82
C VAL A 22 -6.65 -5.05 -4.67
N LYS A 23 -5.58 -5.16 -5.47
CA LYS A 23 -5.09 -4.08 -6.35
C LYS A 23 -6.16 -3.42 -7.23
N PRO A 24 -7.15 -4.14 -7.80
CA PRO A 24 -8.22 -3.50 -8.57
C PRO A 24 -9.03 -2.46 -7.78
N GLU A 25 -9.18 -2.63 -6.47
CA GLU A 25 -9.90 -1.70 -5.59
C GLU A 25 -9.17 -0.36 -5.44
N PHE A 26 -7.87 -0.32 -5.74
CA PHE A 26 -7.06 0.89 -5.60
C PHE A 26 -7.44 1.97 -6.61
N ALA A 27 -8.06 1.58 -7.73
CA ALA A 27 -8.54 2.52 -8.75
C ALA A 27 -9.57 3.52 -8.20
N ASP A 28 -10.25 3.19 -7.11
CA ASP A 28 -11.22 4.07 -6.49
C ASP A 28 -10.57 5.22 -5.69
N TRP A 29 -9.34 5.02 -5.19
CA TRP A 29 -8.68 5.95 -4.28
C TRP A 29 -7.27 6.40 -4.71
N CYS A 30 -6.67 5.87 -5.77
CA CYS A 30 -5.40 6.32 -6.33
C CYS A 30 -5.24 5.95 -7.82
N ASP A 31 -4.15 6.41 -8.45
CA ASP A 31 -3.76 5.95 -9.79
C ASP A 31 -3.09 4.56 -9.70
N VAL A 32 -3.89 3.51 -9.90
CA VAL A 32 -3.45 2.11 -9.87
C VAL A 32 -2.35 1.79 -10.89
N SER A 33 -2.28 2.52 -12.00
CA SER A 33 -1.27 2.29 -13.05
C SER A 33 0.13 2.71 -12.61
N ARG A 34 0.22 3.58 -11.60
CA ARG A 34 1.46 4.12 -11.05
C ARG A 34 1.83 3.51 -9.70
N CYS A 35 0.99 2.62 -9.16
CA CYS A 35 1.28 1.95 -7.90
C CYS A 35 2.49 1.03 -8.02
N VAL A 36 3.43 1.18 -7.08
CA VAL A 36 4.65 0.38 -7.01
C VAL A 36 4.60 -0.47 -5.76
N PHE A 37 4.93 -1.75 -5.91
CA PHE A 37 5.23 -2.65 -4.81
C PHE A 37 6.70 -3.07 -4.93
N GLY A 38 7.45 -2.95 -3.84
CA GLY A 38 8.86 -3.33 -3.78
C GLY A 38 9.12 -4.24 -2.60
N LYS A 39 9.58 -5.46 -2.88
CA LYS A 39 10.16 -6.34 -1.86
C LYS A 39 11.54 -5.80 -1.45
N ILE A 40 11.74 -5.58 -0.16
CA ILE A 40 13.05 -5.20 0.41
C ILE A 40 13.80 -6.48 0.78
N ASP A 41 13.14 -7.37 1.52
CA ASP A 41 13.58 -8.72 1.87
C ASP A 41 12.36 -9.61 2.13
N ASP A 42 12.53 -10.79 2.73
CA ASP A 42 11.44 -11.75 2.95
C ASP A 42 10.36 -11.24 3.92
N ASN A 43 10.67 -10.27 4.78
CA ASN A 43 9.77 -9.76 5.80
C ASN A 43 9.48 -8.25 5.68
N ASN A 44 10.14 -7.56 4.75
CA ASN A 44 10.03 -6.11 4.61
C ASN A 44 9.66 -5.71 3.18
N LEU A 45 8.77 -4.72 3.07
CA LEU A 45 8.31 -4.20 1.80
C LEU A 45 8.11 -2.68 1.82
N VAL A 46 8.06 -2.11 0.62
CA VAL A 46 7.69 -0.72 0.36
C VAL A 46 6.61 -0.65 -0.71
N GLU A 47 5.64 0.24 -0.53
CA GLU A 47 4.61 0.55 -1.51
C GLU A 47 4.61 2.06 -1.80
N LEU A 48 4.41 2.42 -3.06
CA LEU A 48 4.23 3.80 -3.48
C LEU A 48 2.87 3.93 -4.17
N PHE A 49 2.07 4.88 -3.70
CA PHE A 49 0.77 5.24 -4.24
C PHE A 49 0.80 6.70 -4.69
N PHE A 50 0.24 6.97 -5.87
CA PHE A 50 0.22 8.29 -6.47
C PHE A 50 -1.21 8.77 -6.66
N ASP A 51 -1.40 10.09 -6.60
CA ASP A 51 -2.72 10.73 -6.78
C ASP A 51 -3.80 10.18 -5.82
N VAL A 52 -3.38 9.88 -4.59
CA VAL A 52 -4.23 9.36 -3.51
C VAL A 52 -5.30 10.38 -3.10
N ASP A 53 -6.54 9.89 -3.01
CA ASP A 53 -7.72 10.51 -2.39
C ASP A 53 -7.81 10.06 -0.92
N PRO A 54 -7.45 10.92 0.06
CA PRO A 54 -7.33 10.49 1.46
C PRO A 54 -8.66 10.03 2.09
N PRO A 55 -9.81 10.72 1.91
CA PRO A 55 -11.11 10.23 2.38
C PRO A 55 -11.44 8.82 1.89
N LYS A 56 -11.20 8.52 0.61
CA LYS A 56 -11.49 7.20 0.05
C LYS A 56 -10.51 6.13 0.51
N LEU A 57 -9.23 6.47 0.62
CA LEU A 57 -8.24 5.58 1.24
C LEU A 57 -8.64 5.23 2.68
N GLN A 58 -9.07 6.21 3.47
CA GLN A 58 -9.53 5.96 4.84
C GLN A 58 -10.75 5.03 4.89
N ALA A 59 -11.70 5.21 3.96
CA ALA A 59 -12.84 4.31 3.83
C ALA A 59 -12.40 2.88 3.49
N TRP A 60 -11.46 2.73 2.55
CA TRP A 60 -10.91 1.42 2.15
C TRP A 60 -10.17 0.72 3.30
N LEU A 61 -9.33 1.45 4.06
CA LEU A 61 -8.64 0.93 5.25
C LEU A 61 -9.59 0.54 6.39
N SER A 62 -10.81 1.08 6.40
CA SER A 62 -11.83 0.76 7.40
C SER A 62 -12.67 -0.47 7.02
N GLN A 63 -12.48 -1.03 5.83
CA GLN A 63 -13.21 -2.22 5.41
C GLN A 63 -12.73 -3.45 6.20
N PRO A 64 -13.64 -4.33 6.66
CA PRO A 64 -13.28 -5.54 7.39
C PRO A 64 -12.34 -6.46 6.62
N SER A 65 -12.51 -6.58 5.30
CA SER A 65 -11.63 -7.37 4.42
C SER A 65 -10.20 -6.87 4.42
N THR A 66 -10.00 -5.55 4.34
CA THR A 66 -8.69 -4.91 4.37
C THR A 66 -8.00 -5.12 5.72
N GLN A 67 -8.74 -4.95 6.82
CA GLN A 67 -8.20 -5.19 8.17
C GLN A 67 -7.81 -6.65 8.37
N GLN A 68 -8.67 -7.57 7.91
CA GLN A 68 -8.41 -8.99 7.98
C GLN A 68 -7.17 -9.40 7.17
N MET A 69 -6.97 -8.84 5.98
CA MET A 69 -5.74 -9.06 5.19
C MET A 69 -4.50 -8.61 5.96
N PHE A 70 -4.53 -7.43 6.59
CA PHE A 70 -3.39 -6.96 7.37
C PHE A 70 -3.09 -7.85 8.57
N GLU A 71 -4.12 -8.30 9.28
CA GLU A 71 -3.98 -9.23 10.41
C GLU A 71 -3.45 -10.60 9.96
N GLN A 72 -3.94 -11.14 8.83
CA GLN A 72 -3.53 -12.44 8.31
C GLN A 72 -2.04 -12.51 7.94
N HIS A 73 -1.46 -11.39 7.53
CA HIS A 73 -0.06 -11.29 7.13
C HIS A 73 0.83 -10.62 8.18
N ASN A 74 0.29 -10.32 9.37
CA ASN A 74 0.96 -9.53 10.41
C ASN A 74 1.58 -8.24 9.85
N LEU A 75 0.87 -7.57 8.95
CA LEU A 75 1.35 -6.36 8.29
C LEU A 75 1.39 -5.21 9.30
N VAL A 76 2.57 -4.64 9.51
CA VAL A 76 2.77 -3.45 10.35
C VAL A 76 3.23 -2.28 9.48
N PRO A 77 2.30 -1.48 8.92
CA PRO A 77 2.64 -0.40 8.01
C PRO A 77 2.99 0.91 8.73
N THR A 78 4.03 1.58 8.24
CA THR A 78 4.33 2.98 8.51
C THR A 78 4.10 3.80 7.25
N ARG A 79 3.42 4.94 7.36
CA ARG A 79 2.97 5.75 6.22
C ARG A 79 3.65 7.11 6.20
N TYR A 80 4.05 7.54 5.02
CA TYR A 80 4.71 8.80 4.74
C TYR A 80 4.08 9.47 3.53
N THR A 81 4.08 10.80 3.50
CA THR A 81 3.77 11.57 2.30
C THR A 81 5.07 11.98 1.62
N PHE A 82 5.09 12.02 0.29
CA PHE A 82 6.23 12.50 -0.47
C PHE A 82 5.80 13.39 -1.64
N GLU A 83 6.70 14.24 -2.10
CA GLU A 83 6.47 15.18 -3.20
C GLU A 83 7.54 15.00 -4.28
N PRO A 84 7.24 15.33 -5.55
CA PRO A 84 8.25 15.34 -6.60
C PRO A 84 9.42 16.26 -6.23
N LEU A 85 10.63 15.83 -6.57
CA LEU A 85 11.81 16.65 -6.39
C LEU A 85 11.79 17.80 -7.42
N SER A 86 11.74 19.04 -6.95
CA SER A 86 11.98 20.21 -7.79
C SER A 86 13.49 20.45 -7.93
N LEU A 87 14.05 19.93 -9.03
CA LEU A 87 15.39 20.30 -9.46
C LEU A 87 15.27 21.62 -10.23
N GLY A 88 15.65 22.72 -9.57
CA GLY A 88 15.61 24.07 -10.15
C GLY A 88 16.51 24.26 -11.36
#